data_AF-A0A3M1ZJ83-F1
#
_entry.id   AF-A0A3M1ZJ83-F1
#
_cell.length_a   1.000
_cell.length_b   1.000
_cell.length_c   1.000
_cell.angle_alpha   90.00
_cell.angle_beta   90.00
_cell.angle_gamma   90.00
#
_symmetry.space_group_name_H-M   'P 1'
#
loop_
_entity.id
_entity.type
_entity.pdbx_description
1 polymer ?
#
loop_
_entity_poly.entity_id
_entity_poly.type
_entity_poly.pdbx_seq_one_letter_code
_entity_poly.pdbx_strand_id
1 'polypeptide(L)'
;GQRRATLARLTPTCERTILAEVPDSIASASPTLADDQYILFATDGLLQVLTFDGQVVQQYNLASSARVMASPVIHNGVVYVLQEDGTLNIIENSGLQGYGNAIWPRYRHDNAGTGQLGAQRLDASAAAPPPSDGGQGPKGAFIAFHLEVSRAPRVRALWPLLEQFMALADRYNAKITLQFSTTWADYVYRSGLLKTVHAWENNGHEIALHHHGPTHKFFDGYTNAPDAVRTDGWYGTEGTYLGTIDDLMAFMAPLSQRGITSAGMSDEETDWPAVVLYFATDSGDSPSRDDLLSTPVETVHNGYPVVEIYNAGYEIAHLGDAAVTLADVEAALQRA
;
A
#
# COMPACT_ATOMS: atom_id res chain seq x y z
N GLY A 1 19.41 13.02 41.06
CA GLY A 1 20.20 12.31 40.05
C GLY A 1 20.45 13.24 38.89
N GLN A 2 21.62 13.16 38.23
CA GLN A 2 21.88 13.92 37.02
C GLN A 2 20.82 13.59 35.97
N ARG A 3 20.30 14.61 35.27
CA ARG A 3 19.38 14.42 34.16
C ARG A 3 20.17 13.79 33.01
N ARG A 4 19.63 12.77 32.37
CA ARG A 4 20.25 12.13 31.22
C ARG A 4 19.16 11.76 30.23
N ALA A 5 19.31 12.23 29.00
CA ALA A 5 18.50 11.78 27.90
C ALA A 5 19.09 10.48 27.35
N THR A 6 18.25 9.49 27.05
CA THR A 6 18.71 8.19 26.57
C THR A 6 17.87 7.73 25.40
N LEU A 7 18.54 7.41 24.29
CA LEU A 7 17.96 6.71 23.16
C LEU A 7 18.31 5.23 23.27
N ALA A 8 17.31 4.36 23.19
CA ALA A 8 17.52 2.92 23.23
C ALA A 8 16.78 2.23 22.10
N ARG A 9 17.41 1.20 21.53
CA ARG A 9 16.78 0.21 20.67
C ARG A 9 16.19 -0.88 21.55
N LEU A 10 14.95 -1.27 21.24
CA LEU A 10 14.25 -2.37 21.88
C LEU A 10 13.96 -3.46 20.85
N THR A 11 14.18 -4.73 21.21
CA THR A 11 13.71 -5.86 20.42
C THR A 11 12.25 -6.21 20.76
N PRO A 12 11.56 -7.05 19.96
CA PRO A 12 10.22 -7.54 20.31
C PRO A 12 10.15 -8.30 21.65
N THR A 13 11.29 -8.80 22.13
CA THR A 13 11.43 -9.47 23.43
C THR A 13 11.84 -8.50 24.55
N CYS A 14 11.74 -7.18 24.31
CA CYS A 14 12.09 -6.11 25.24
C CYS A 14 13.59 -6.09 25.63
N GLU A 15 14.47 -6.68 24.83
CA GLU A 15 15.91 -6.53 25.02
C GLU A 15 16.33 -5.11 24.67
N ARG A 16 17.07 -4.46 25.57
CA ARG A 16 17.43 -3.04 25.48
C ARG A 16 18.90 -2.86 25.13
N THR A 17 19.17 -2.14 24.03
CA THR A 17 20.50 -1.63 23.67
C THR A 17 20.49 -0.10 23.73
N ILE A 18 21.43 0.51 24.45
CA ILE A 18 21.57 1.97 24.44
C ILE A 18 22.28 2.39 23.16
N LEU A 19 21.66 3.31 22.41
CA LEU A 19 22.25 3.88 21.20
C LEU A 19 22.94 5.21 21.47
N ALA A 20 22.36 6.05 22.33
CA ALA A 20 22.93 7.34 22.68
C ALA A 20 22.55 7.80 24.09
N GLU A 21 23.44 8.58 24.69
CA GLU A 21 23.21 9.26 25.96
C GLU A 21 23.68 10.71 25.87
N VAL A 22 22.82 11.64 26.28
CA VAL A 22 23.18 13.06 26.40
C VAL A 22 23.15 13.43 27.89
N PRO A 23 24.31 13.73 28.51
CA PRO A 23 24.37 14.13 29.90
C PRO A 23 23.74 15.51 30.10
N ASP A 24 23.21 15.73 31.31
CA ASP A 24 22.62 16.99 31.75
C ASP A 24 21.49 17.53 30.86
N SER A 25 20.79 16.62 30.15
CA SER A 25 19.67 16.94 29.27
C SER A 25 18.48 16.00 29.47
N ILE A 26 17.34 16.35 28.88
CA ILE A 26 16.08 15.57 28.88
C ILE A 26 15.66 15.36 27.42
N ALA A 27 15.19 14.15 27.09
CA ALA A 27 14.43 13.89 25.88
C ALA A 27 12.96 13.73 26.27
N SER A 28 12.12 14.69 25.89
CA SER A 28 10.66 14.60 26.07
C SER A 28 9.92 14.28 24.77
N ALA A 29 10.54 14.61 23.64
CA ALA A 29 10.06 14.27 22.31
C ALA A 29 10.45 12.83 21.93
N SER A 30 9.64 12.21 21.06
CA SER A 30 10.03 10.94 20.45
C SER A 30 11.11 11.18 19.39
N PRO A 31 12.03 10.22 19.18
CA PRO A 31 12.97 10.29 18.08
C PRO A 31 12.24 10.17 16.74
N THR A 32 12.83 10.74 15.69
CA THR A 32 12.29 10.70 14.32
C THR A 32 13.21 9.89 13.42
N LEU A 33 12.68 8.99 12.60
CA LEU A 33 13.48 8.25 11.62
C LEU A 33 13.65 9.06 10.33
N ALA A 34 14.79 8.93 9.65
CA ALA A 34 15.05 9.62 8.40
C ALA A 34 15.82 8.74 7.40
N ASP A 35 15.46 8.87 6.11
CA ASP A 35 16.11 8.24 4.95
C ASP A 35 16.44 6.76 5.13
N ASP A 36 15.59 6.01 5.84
CA ASP A 36 15.71 4.58 6.15
C ASP A 36 17.00 4.16 6.87
N GLN A 37 17.80 5.11 7.35
CA GLN A 37 19.14 4.81 7.89
C GLN A 37 19.53 5.68 9.08
N TYR A 38 18.76 6.74 9.37
CA TYR A 38 19.06 7.69 10.43
C TYR A 38 17.95 7.81 11.48
N ILE A 39 18.35 8.28 12.66
CA ILE A 39 17.52 8.64 13.80
C ILE A 39 17.85 10.08 14.19
N LEU A 40 16.85 10.93 14.25
CA LEU A 40 16.90 12.27 14.81
C LEU A 40 16.53 12.18 16.28
N PHE A 41 17.50 12.45 17.14
CA PHE A 41 17.33 12.47 18.58
C PHE A 41 17.46 13.88 19.10
N ALA A 42 16.32 14.49 19.45
CA ALA A 42 16.26 15.84 19.98
C ALA A 42 16.16 15.84 21.51
N THR A 43 16.97 16.68 22.12
CA THR A 43 16.99 16.94 23.57
C THR A 43 16.98 18.44 23.81
N ASP A 44 16.89 18.85 25.06
CA ASP A 44 16.98 20.26 25.45
C ASP A 44 18.29 20.87 24.90
N GLY A 45 18.19 21.79 23.93
CA GLY A 45 19.32 22.49 23.32
C GLY A 45 20.07 21.77 22.19
N LEU A 46 19.71 20.54 21.83
CA LEU A 46 20.50 19.71 20.92
C LEU A 46 19.64 18.85 20.01
N LEU A 47 20.03 18.75 18.73
CA LEU A 47 19.56 17.71 17.82
C LEU A 47 20.78 16.89 17.35
N GLN A 48 20.71 15.57 17.51
CA GLN A 48 21.67 14.62 16.93
C GLN A 48 21.01 13.82 15.82
N VAL A 49 21.74 13.62 14.72
CA VAL A 49 21.40 12.66 13.67
C VAL A 49 22.33 11.47 13.86
N LEU A 50 21.75 10.30 14.08
CA LEU A 50 22.48 9.07 14.37
C LEU A 50 22.15 7.98 13.36
N THR A 51 23.05 7.06 13.13
CA THR A 51 22.76 5.77 12.48
C THR A 51 22.08 4.80 13.46
N PHE A 52 21.57 3.67 12.97
CA PHE A 52 20.89 2.65 13.80
C PHE A 52 21.78 1.86 14.76
N ASP A 53 23.10 1.97 14.64
CA ASP A 53 24.09 1.49 15.60
C ASP A 53 24.50 2.57 16.62
N GLY A 54 23.94 3.78 16.54
CA GLY A 54 24.15 4.85 17.51
C GLY A 54 25.32 5.79 17.19
N GLN A 55 25.94 5.68 16.02
CA GLN A 55 26.97 6.64 15.61
C GLN A 55 26.33 7.99 15.26
N VAL A 56 26.79 9.07 15.90
CA VAL A 56 26.40 10.44 15.54
C VAL A 56 27.06 10.82 14.21
N VAL A 57 26.26 11.08 13.19
CA VAL A 57 26.72 11.54 11.87
C VAL A 57 26.61 13.05 11.72
N GLN A 58 25.66 13.67 12.43
CA GLN A 58 25.53 15.12 12.45
C GLN A 58 24.93 15.62 13.77
N GLN A 59 25.21 16.89 14.10
CA GLN A 59 24.73 17.54 15.31
C GLN A 59 24.41 19.01 15.02
N TYR A 60 23.35 19.50 15.67
CA TYR A 60 22.96 20.91 15.64
C TYR A 60 22.69 21.41 17.06
N ASN A 61 23.27 22.55 17.40
CA ASN A 61 22.86 23.28 18.58
C ASN A 61 21.55 23.99 18.27
N LEU A 62 20.55 23.81 19.11
CA LEU A 62 19.27 24.51 18.98
C LEU A 62 19.42 25.93 19.53
N ALA A 63 18.60 26.84 19.00
CA ALA A 63 18.66 28.27 19.34
C ALA A 63 18.20 28.56 20.77
N SER A 64 17.49 27.63 21.41
CA SER A 64 17.11 27.71 22.83
C SER A 64 17.51 26.43 23.57
N SER A 65 17.64 26.53 24.90
CA SER A 65 17.75 25.38 25.81
C SER A 65 16.41 24.93 26.39
N ALA A 66 15.31 25.57 25.97
CA ALA A 66 13.96 25.16 26.33
C ALA A 66 13.66 23.73 25.86
N ARG A 67 12.69 23.09 26.51
CA ARG A 67 12.37 21.69 26.26
C ARG A 67 11.88 21.49 24.83
N VAL A 68 12.37 20.46 24.16
CA VAL A 68 11.82 20.02 22.88
C VAL A 68 10.55 19.21 23.17
N MET A 69 9.39 19.79 22.86
CA MET A 69 8.09 19.21 23.21
C MET A 69 7.45 18.41 22.09
N ALA A 70 7.83 18.70 20.85
CA ALA A 70 7.37 17.96 19.67
C ALA A 70 8.54 17.18 19.06
N SER A 71 8.24 16.00 18.53
CA SER A 71 9.21 15.24 17.72
C SER A 71 9.71 16.08 16.54
N PRO A 72 10.99 15.96 16.16
CA PRO A 72 11.50 16.61 14.96
C PRO A 72 10.66 16.24 13.74
N VAL A 73 10.35 17.20 12.88
CA VAL A 73 9.58 16.99 11.65
C VAL A 73 10.51 17.24 10.47
N ILE A 74 10.43 16.38 9.44
CA ILE A 74 11.17 16.54 8.19
C ILE A 74 10.18 16.85 7.07
N HIS A 75 10.41 17.91 6.32
CA HIS A 75 9.63 18.25 5.14
C HIS A 75 10.54 18.80 4.06
N ASN A 76 10.55 18.16 2.88
CA ASN A 76 11.41 18.52 1.74
C ASN A 76 12.89 18.70 2.12
N GLY A 77 13.43 17.77 2.93
CA GLY A 77 14.82 17.80 3.43
C GLY A 77 15.13 18.88 4.49
N VAL A 78 14.14 19.67 4.90
CA VAL A 78 14.26 20.64 5.98
C VAL A 78 13.79 20.02 7.29
N VAL A 79 14.57 20.18 8.36
CA VAL A 79 14.22 19.69 9.69
C VAL A 79 13.67 20.83 10.55
N TYR A 80 12.55 20.59 11.20
CA TYR A 80 11.86 21.52 12.09
C TYR A 80 11.87 20.97 13.51
N VAL A 81 12.31 21.79 14.47
CA VAL A 81 12.29 21.45 15.91
C VAL A 81 11.65 22.59 16.68
N LEU A 82 10.47 22.31 17.27
CA LEU A 82 9.72 23.27 18.09
C LEU A 82 10.02 23.05 19.57
N GLN A 83 10.36 24.15 20.26
CA GLN A 83 10.65 24.18 21.68
C GLN A 83 9.51 24.84 22.47
N GLU A 84 9.42 24.53 23.76
CA GLU A 84 8.35 24.99 24.67
C GLU A 84 8.22 26.52 24.75
N ASP A 85 9.33 27.25 24.54
CA ASP A 85 9.35 28.71 24.56
C ASP A 85 8.89 29.36 23.24
N GLY A 86 8.41 28.55 22.29
CA GLY A 86 7.98 29.00 20.97
C GLY A 86 9.11 29.11 19.95
N THR A 87 10.35 28.75 20.30
CA THR A 87 11.46 28.73 19.35
C THR A 87 11.27 27.61 18.33
N LEU A 88 11.21 27.97 17.05
CA LEU A 88 11.23 27.05 15.92
C LEU A 88 12.62 27.07 15.28
N ASN A 89 13.34 25.95 15.39
CA ASN A 89 14.59 25.75 14.67
C ASN A 89 14.27 25.19 13.28
N ILE A 90 14.84 25.82 12.25
CA ILE A 90 14.72 25.40 10.86
C ILE A 90 16.13 25.08 10.38
N ILE A 91 16.38 23.80 10.11
CA ILE A 91 17.70 23.30 9.72
C ILE A 91 17.61 22.89 8.25
N GLU A 92 18.15 23.75 7.40
CA GLU A 92 18.31 23.51 5.97
C GLU A 92 19.64 22.80 5.69
N ASN A 93 19.74 22.16 4.52
CA ASN A 93 20.96 21.48 4.07
C ASN A 93 21.47 20.44 5.07
N SER A 94 20.54 19.76 5.76
CA SER A 94 20.86 18.70 6.72
C SER A 94 21.46 17.45 6.08
N GLY A 95 21.37 17.35 4.74
CA GLY A 95 21.69 16.14 3.99
C GLY A 95 20.56 15.11 4.01
N LEU A 96 19.52 15.32 4.82
CA LEU A 96 18.35 14.46 4.89
C LEU A 96 17.37 14.78 3.75
N GLN A 97 16.70 13.76 3.22
CA GLN A 97 15.69 13.91 2.16
C GLN A 97 14.27 13.86 2.73
N GLY A 98 14.02 12.98 3.70
CA GLY A 98 12.71 12.79 4.32
C GLY A 98 12.70 11.65 5.33
N TYR A 99 11.53 11.04 5.53
CA TYR A 99 11.37 9.89 6.43
C TYR A 99 11.85 8.55 5.84
N GLY A 100 12.26 8.53 4.57
CA GLY A 100 12.59 7.29 3.83
C GLY A 100 11.36 6.50 3.36
N ASN A 101 11.60 5.32 2.77
CA ASN A 101 10.62 4.42 2.17
C ASN A 101 10.24 3.22 3.07
N ALA A 102 10.89 3.04 4.21
CA ALA A 102 10.68 1.87 5.05
C ALA A 102 9.25 1.82 5.61
N ILE A 103 8.62 0.66 5.45
CA ILE A 103 7.26 0.30 5.88
C ILE A 103 7.30 -0.07 7.39
N TRP A 104 7.69 0.87 8.23
CA TRP A 104 7.59 0.76 9.70
C TRP A 104 6.26 1.37 10.16
N PRO A 105 5.75 1.14 11.39
CA PRO A 105 4.34 1.37 11.73
C PRO A 105 3.98 2.86 11.70
N ARG A 106 3.75 3.36 10.49
CA ARG A 106 3.10 4.61 10.17
C ARG A 106 1.63 4.29 10.24
N TYR A 107 0.91 4.95 11.14
CA TYR A 107 -0.54 4.92 11.13
C TYR A 107 -0.99 5.34 9.71
N ARG A 108 -1.79 4.50 9.05
CA ARG A 108 -2.28 4.67 7.66
C ARG A 108 -1.22 4.68 6.54
N HIS A 109 0.02 4.30 6.82
CA HIS A 109 1.06 4.14 5.80
C HIS A 109 1.34 5.43 4.98
N ASP A 110 1.04 6.61 5.55
CA ASP A 110 1.28 7.90 4.91
C ASP A 110 2.57 8.58 5.39
N ASN A 111 2.99 9.63 4.68
CA ASN A 111 4.18 10.41 5.03
C ASN A 111 3.94 11.43 6.15
N ALA A 112 2.80 11.37 6.86
CA ALA A 112 2.50 12.29 7.95
C ALA A 112 3.21 11.92 9.26
N GLY A 113 3.90 10.77 9.32
CA GLY A 113 4.72 10.37 10.47
C GLY A 113 3.90 10.18 11.76
N THR A 114 2.64 9.76 11.64
CA THR A 114 1.75 9.56 12.79
C THR A 114 1.84 8.13 13.33
N GLY A 115 1.75 7.97 14.65
CA GLY A 115 1.73 6.67 15.32
C GLY A 115 0.82 6.70 16.55
N GLN A 116 0.10 5.60 16.80
CA GLN A 116 -0.74 5.42 17.99
C GLN A 116 -0.18 4.27 18.83
N LEU A 117 0.19 4.55 20.09
CA LEU A 117 0.48 3.51 21.09
C LEU A 117 -0.82 3.24 21.87
N GLY A 118 -1.61 2.28 21.43
CA GLY A 118 -2.82 1.83 22.10
C GLY A 118 -2.99 0.32 21.93
N ALA A 119 -2.90 -0.40 23.05
CA ALA A 119 -2.87 -1.85 23.13
C ALA A 119 -4.05 -2.54 22.42
N GLN A 120 -3.74 -3.64 21.74
CA GLN A 120 -4.72 -4.71 21.50
C GLN A 120 -5.41 -5.06 22.83
N ARG A 121 -6.70 -4.78 22.92
CA ARG A 121 -7.64 -5.75 23.48
C ARG A 121 -8.48 -6.27 22.33
N LEU A 122 -8.14 -7.48 21.89
CA LEU A 122 -9.09 -8.38 21.28
C LEU A 122 -10.06 -8.80 22.38
N ASP A 123 -11.14 -8.04 22.56
CA ASP A 123 -12.35 -8.54 23.19
C ASP A 123 -13.52 -8.19 22.27
N ALA A 124 -14.06 -9.21 21.63
CA ALA A 124 -15.25 -9.14 20.82
C ALA A 124 -16.46 -8.83 21.71
N SER A 125 -16.92 -7.59 21.71
CA SER A 125 -18.34 -7.30 21.92
C SER A 125 -18.69 -5.95 21.28
N ALA A 126 -19.71 -6.00 20.43
CA ALA A 126 -20.28 -4.90 19.67
C ALA A 126 -20.31 -3.55 20.44
N ALA A 127 -19.60 -2.56 19.89
CA ALA A 127 -19.91 -1.17 20.08
C ALA A 127 -20.06 -0.54 18.69
N ALA A 128 -21.23 0.03 18.43
CA ALA A 128 -21.54 0.73 17.18
C ALA A 128 -20.49 1.83 16.91
N PRO A 129 -20.18 2.11 15.63
CA PRO A 129 -19.21 3.13 15.27
C PRO A 129 -19.67 4.50 15.81
N PRO A 130 -18.74 5.39 16.19
CA PRO A 130 -19.08 6.73 16.59
C PRO A 130 -19.74 7.49 15.42
N PRO A 131 -20.52 8.55 15.70
CA PRO A 131 -21.17 9.32 14.65
C PRO A 131 -20.12 9.85 13.68
N SER A 132 -20.37 9.67 12.39
CA SER A 132 -19.55 10.21 11.30
C SER A 132 -19.41 11.72 11.43
N ASP A 133 -18.19 12.20 11.67
CA ASP A 133 -17.87 13.62 11.48
C ASP A 133 -18.08 13.96 9.99
N GLY A 134 -18.91 14.98 9.76
CA GLY A 134 -19.56 15.34 8.50
C GLY A 134 -18.67 15.84 7.36
N GLY A 135 -17.55 15.18 7.06
CA GLY A 135 -16.91 15.27 5.76
C GLY A 135 -17.43 14.16 4.85
N GLN A 136 -18.51 14.44 4.10
CA GLN A 136 -19.24 13.51 3.21
C GLN A 136 -18.50 13.18 1.91
N GLY A 137 -17.17 13.09 1.95
CA GLY A 137 -16.33 12.93 0.77
C GLY A 137 -15.48 11.67 0.74
N PRO A 138 -15.19 11.14 -0.46
CA PRO A 138 -14.29 10.04 -0.71
C PRO A 138 -12.93 10.43 -0.13
N LYS A 139 -12.44 9.56 0.75
CA LYS A 139 -11.15 9.76 1.43
C LYS A 139 -9.96 9.50 0.51
N GLY A 140 -10.20 8.93 -0.66
CA GLY A 140 -9.25 8.65 -1.72
C GLY A 140 -9.95 8.05 -2.93
N ALA A 141 -9.25 7.94 -4.05
CA ALA A 141 -9.71 7.20 -5.22
C ALA A 141 -8.85 5.94 -5.38
N PHE A 142 -9.51 4.82 -5.64
CA PHE A 142 -8.87 3.56 -5.98
C PHE A 142 -9.19 3.25 -7.44
N ILE A 143 -8.16 3.01 -8.25
CA ILE A 143 -8.30 2.75 -9.68
C ILE A 143 -7.55 1.46 -10.00
N ALA A 144 -8.31 0.39 -10.24
CA ALA A 144 -7.79 -0.89 -10.69
C ALA A 144 -7.92 -1.05 -12.21
N PHE A 145 -6.84 -1.51 -12.83
CA PHE A 145 -6.82 -1.88 -14.24
C PHE A 145 -6.57 -3.38 -14.38
N HIS A 146 -7.58 -4.07 -14.87
CA HIS A 146 -7.48 -5.47 -15.26
C HIS A 146 -6.62 -5.62 -16.51
N LEU A 147 -5.47 -6.28 -16.37
CA LEU A 147 -4.68 -6.75 -17.49
C LEU A 147 -5.21 -8.12 -17.91
N GLU A 148 -6.32 -8.05 -18.65
CA GLU A 148 -7.13 -9.20 -19.03
C GLU A 148 -6.34 -10.31 -19.71
N VAL A 149 -6.78 -11.55 -19.45
CA VAL A 149 -6.21 -12.77 -20.05
C VAL A 149 -6.25 -12.64 -21.56
N SER A 150 -5.08 -12.71 -22.18
CA SER A 150 -4.96 -12.49 -23.61
C SER A 150 -3.85 -13.27 -24.26
N ARG A 151 -3.97 -13.46 -25.57
CA ARG A 151 -2.93 -14.12 -26.36
C ARG A 151 -1.70 -13.23 -26.47
N ALA A 152 -0.50 -13.82 -26.44
CA ALA A 152 0.77 -13.09 -26.47
C ALA A 152 0.89 -12.00 -27.56
N PRO A 153 0.41 -12.18 -28.81
CA PRO A 153 0.44 -11.10 -29.81
C PRO A 153 -0.37 -9.87 -29.42
N ARG A 154 -1.50 -10.06 -28.73
CA ARG A 154 -2.34 -8.96 -28.24
C ARG A 154 -1.69 -8.25 -27.06
N VAL A 155 -1.12 -8.99 -26.10
CA VAL A 155 -0.34 -8.41 -24.99
C VAL A 155 0.80 -7.55 -25.55
N ARG A 156 1.57 -8.07 -26.51
CA ARG A 156 2.66 -7.34 -27.18
C ARG A 156 2.18 -6.04 -27.84
N ALA A 157 1.01 -6.05 -28.47
CA ALA A 157 0.45 -4.87 -29.11
C ALA A 157 -0.08 -3.83 -28.11
N LEU A 158 -0.57 -4.27 -26.95
CA LEU A 158 -1.11 -3.40 -25.90
C LEU A 158 -0.03 -2.86 -24.95
N TRP A 159 1.11 -3.53 -24.82
CA TRP A 159 2.18 -3.10 -23.91
C TRP A 159 2.62 -1.63 -24.11
N PRO A 160 2.88 -1.14 -25.34
CA PRO A 160 3.24 0.27 -25.52
C PRO A 160 2.13 1.25 -25.14
N LEU A 161 0.86 0.81 -25.18
CA LEU A 161 -0.27 1.63 -24.71
C LEU A 161 -0.33 1.64 -23.18
N LEU A 162 -0.04 0.51 -22.53
CA LEU A 162 0.10 0.44 -21.07
C LEU A 162 1.23 1.38 -20.60
N GLU A 163 2.40 1.37 -21.26
CA GLU A 163 3.50 2.28 -20.91
C GLU A 163 3.10 3.75 -21.05
N GLN A 164 2.38 4.11 -22.12
CA GLN A 164 1.84 5.47 -22.30
C GLN A 164 0.83 5.85 -21.22
N PHE A 165 -0.04 4.91 -20.85
CA PHE A 165 -1.01 5.09 -19.78
C PHE A 165 -0.33 5.29 -18.41
N MET A 166 0.68 4.48 -18.08
CA MET A 166 1.44 4.63 -16.84
C MET A 166 2.18 5.97 -16.80
N ALA A 167 2.80 6.37 -17.91
CA ALA A 167 3.43 7.70 -18.01
C ALA A 167 2.44 8.86 -17.86
N LEU A 168 1.18 8.66 -18.28
CA LEU A 168 0.11 9.63 -18.06
C LEU A 168 -0.31 9.66 -16.59
N ALA A 169 -0.48 8.50 -15.96
CA ALA A 169 -0.79 8.39 -14.54
C ALA A 169 0.29 9.07 -13.68
N ASP A 170 1.57 8.83 -13.99
CA ASP A 170 2.72 9.48 -13.38
C ASP A 170 2.65 11.01 -13.50
N ARG A 171 2.36 11.52 -14.70
CA ARG A 171 2.26 12.96 -14.98
C ARG A 171 1.21 13.64 -14.11
N TYR A 172 0.11 12.95 -13.83
CA TYR A 172 -0.98 13.47 -13.00
C TYR A 172 -0.89 13.02 -11.54
N ASN A 173 0.19 12.34 -11.16
CA ASN A 173 0.38 11.74 -9.83
C ASN A 173 -0.80 10.86 -9.40
N ALA A 174 -1.44 10.18 -10.36
CA ALA A 174 -2.49 9.21 -10.10
C ALA A 174 -1.86 7.84 -9.85
N LYS A 175 -2.08 7.25 -8.67
CA LYS A 175 -1.61 5.91 -8.36
C LYS A 175 -2.63 4.89 -8.86
N ILE A 176 -2.11 3.85 -9.48
CA ILE A 176 -2.90 2.85 -10.21
C ILE A 176 -2.55 1.48 -9.65
N THR A 177 -3.57 0.64 -9.51
CA THR A 177 -3.42 -0.79 -9.22
C THR A 177 -3.48 -1.57 -10.53
N LEU A 178 -2.38 -2.20 -10.92
CA LEU A 178 -2.30 -3.05 -12.11
C LEU A 178 -2.53 -4.50 -11.71
N GLN A 179 -3.67 -5.06 -12.10
CA GLN A 179 -4.00 -6.46 -11.84
C GLN A 179 -3.51 -7.32 -13.00
N PHE A 180 -2.35 -7.96 -12.82
CA PHE A 180 -1.72 -8.80 -13.81
C PHE A 180 -2.38 -10.18 -13.85
N SER A 181 -2.83 -10.60 -15.04
CA SER A 181 -3.05 -12.02 -15.31
C SER A 181 -1.74 -12.74 -15.66
N THR A 182 -1.78 -14.07 -15.64
CA THR A 182 -0.63 -14.92 -15.95
C THR A 182 -0.03 -14.63 -17.32
N THR A 183 -0.87 -14.33 -18.31
CA THR A 183 -0.43 -14.04 -19.69
C THR A 183 0.38 -12.75 -19.81
N TRP A 184 0.06 -11.73 -19.00
CA TRP A 184 0.84 -10.49 -18.94
C TRP A 184 2.12 -10.67 -18.15
N ALA A 185 2.07 -11.42 -17.04
CA ALA A 185 3.26 -11.77 -16.26
C ALA A 185 4.29 -12.54 -17.09
N ASP A 186 3.87 -13.57 -17.84
CA ASP A 186 4.73 -14.33 -18.75
C ASP A 186 5.38 -13.41 -19.82
N TYR A 187 4.61 -12.48 -20.37
CA TYR A 187 5.14 -11.50 -21.32
C TYR A 187 6.21 -10.61 -20.69
N VAL A 188 6.00 -10.13 -19.46
CA VAL A 188 6.99 -9.34 -18.71
C VAL A 188 8.29 -10.13 -18.52
N TYR A 189 8.19 -11.39 -18.08
CA TYR A 189 9.36 -12.24 -17.84
C TYR A 189 10.14 -12.51 -19.11
N ARG A 190 9.45 -12.96 -20.17
CA ARG A 190 10.10 -13.30 -21.46
C ARG A 190 10.69 -12.10 -22.18
N SER A 191 10.14 -10.92 -21.94
CA SER A 191 10.59 -9.69 -22.58
C SER A 191 11.60 -8.91 -21.74
N GLY A 192 11.97 -9.39 -20.55
CA GLY A 192 12.94 -8.73 -19.66
C GLY A 192 12.43 -7.41 -19.07
N LEU A 193 11.11 -7.28 -18.87
CA LEU A 193 10.45 -6.02 -18.47
C LEU A 193 10.25 -5.87 -16.97
N LEU A 194 10.77 -6.80 -16.16
CA LEU A 194 10.65 -6.76 -14.70
C LEU A 194 11.11 -5.42 -14.11
N LYS A 195 12.24 -4.89 -14.61
CA LYS A 195 12.75 -3.58 -14.15
C LYS A 195 11.76 -2.45 -14.42
N THR A 196 11.00 -2.50 -15.51
CA THR A 196 9.97 -1.51 -15.83
C THR A 196 8.80 -1.61 -14.85
N VAL A 197 8.31 -2.84 -14.59
CA VAL A 197 7.22 -3.07 -13.63
C VAL A 197 7.64 -2.65 -12.21
N HIS A 198 8.84 -3.01 -11.78
CA HIS A 198 9.40 -2.58 -10.50
C HIS A 198 9.58 -1.07 -10.43
N ALA A 199 9.90 -0.39 -11.53
CA ALA A 199 9.98 1.07 -11.54
C ALA A 199 8.60 1.71 -11.32
N TRP A 200 7.52 1.15 -11.89
CA TRP A 200 6.16 1.60 -11.59
C TRP A 200 5.80 1.36 -10.12
N GLU A 201 6.11 0.18 -9.60
CA GLU A 201 5.86 -0.16 -8.21
C GLU A 201 6.59 0.80 -7.24
N ASN A 202 7.87 1.07 -7.50
CA ASN A 202 8.68 2.02 -6.74
C ASN A 202 8.17 3.47 -6.87
N ASN A 203 7.46 3.79 -7.95
CA ASN A 203 6.76 5.07 -8.09
C ASN A 203 5.39 5.10 -7.37
N GLY A 204 5.05 4.07 -6.59
CA GLY A 204 3.85 4.00 -5.78
C GLY A 204 2.63 3.42 -6.49
N HIS A 205 2.75 2.89 -7.71
CA HIS A 205 1.71 2.04 -8.29
C HIS A 205 1.65 0.71 -7.55
N GLU A 206 0.51 0.05 -7.57
CA GLU A 206 0.33 -1.28 -6.97
C GLU A 206 0.39 -2.36 -8.06
N ILE A 207 1.02 -3.48 -7.74
CA ILE A 207 1.03 -4.69 -8.55
C ILE A 207 0.12 -5.70 -7.85
N ALA A 208 -0.95 -6.08 -8.54
CA ALA A 208 -2.03 -6.93 -8.03
C ALA A 208 -2.24 -8.14 -8.95
N LEU A 209 -3.04 -9.11 -8.48
CA LEU A 209 -3.41 -10.30 -9.24
C LEU A 209 -4.72 -10.07 -10.01
N HIS A 210 -4.77 -10.54 -11.25
CA HIS A 210 -6.03 -10.84 -11.96
C HIS A 210 -6.08 -12.35 -12.19
N HIS A 211 -7.06 -13.05 -11.64
CA HIS A 211 -7.16 -14.51 -11.73
C HIS A 211 -8.55 -14.99 -12.16
N HIS A 212 -8.59 -15.78 -13.22
CA HIS A 212 -9.76 -16.52 -13.64
C HIS A 212 -9.65 -17.97 -13.17
N GLY A 213 -10.49 -18.34 -12.21
CA GLY A 213 -10.59 -19.67 -11.65
C GLY A 213 -11.29 -20.69 -12.56
N PRO A 214 -11.47 -21.93 -12.09
CA PRO A 214 -11.82 -23.10 -12.91
C PRO A 214 -13.21 -23.05 -13.53
N THR A 215 -14.12 -22.22 -13.00
CA THR A 215 -15.47 -22.06 -13.56
C THR A 215 -15.57 -20.95 -14.60
N HIS A 216 -14.52 -20.13 -14.72
CA HIS A 216 -14.46 -19.02 -15.65
C HIS A 216 -14.08 -19.46 -17.08
N LYS A 217 -14.69 -18.82 -18.09
CA LYS A 217 -14.48 -19.15 -19.51
C LYS A 217 -13.03 -19.00 -19.97
N PHE A 218 -12.31 -18.08 -19.33
CA PHE A 218 -10.91 -17.77 -19.63
C PHE A 218 -10.00 -18.24 -18.50
N PHE A 219 -10.26 -19.43 -17.95
CA PHE A 219 -9.46 -20.07 -16.88
C PHE A 219 -7.96 -19.95 -17.14
N ASP A 220 -7.24 -19.49 -16.12
CA ASP A 220 -5.80 -19.20 -16.19
C ASP A 220 -4.89 -20.42 -16.08
N GLY A 221 -5.46 -21.57 -15.75
CA GLY A 221 -4.74 -22.83 -15.57
C GLY A 221 -4.43 -23.18 -14.12
N TYR A 222 -4.58 -22.27 -13.16
CA TYR A 222 -4.24 -22.53 -11.76
C TYR A 222 -5.47 -22.61 -10.88
N THR A 223 -5.59 -23.64 -10.05
CA THR A 223 -6.70 -23.78 -9.09
C THR A 223 -6.39 -24.81 -8.00
N ASN A 224 -6.99 -24.66 -6.84
CA ASN A 224 -7.03 -25.70 -5.80
C ASN A 224 -8.18 -26.70 -6.01
N ALA A 225 -9.07 -26.44 -6.96
CA ALA A 225 -10.22 -27.29 -7.30
C ALA A 225 -10.12 -27.81 -8.77
N PRO A 226 -9.13 -28.66 -9.11
CA PRO A 226 -8.93 -29.12 -10.48
C PRO A 226 -10.14 -29.87 -11.07
N ASP A 227 -10.94 -30.52 -10.23
CA ASP A 227 -12.17 -31.21 -10.66
C ASP A 227 -13.30 -30.25 -11.05
N ALA A 228 -13.19 -28.96 -10.71
CA ALA A 228 -14.16 -27.93 -11.08
C ALA A 228 -13.88 -27.31 -12.47
N VAL A 229 -12.75 -27.64 -13.11
CA VAL A 229 -12.37 -27.09 -14.41
C VAL A 229 -13.39 -27.51 -15.47
N ARG A 230 -14.11 -26.52 -16.02
CA ARG A 230 -15.18 -26.79 -16.99
C ARG A 230 -14.59 -27.03 -18.37
N THR A 231 -14.70 -28.25 -18.89
CA THR A 231 -14.19 -28.62 -20.23
C THR A 231 -15.25 -28.58 -21.32
N ASP A 232 -16.50 -28.24 -21.00
CA ASP A 232 -17.63 -28.26 -21.93
C ASP A 232 -18.61 -27.07 -21.76
N GLY A 233 -19.50 -26.89 -22.74
CA GLY A 233 -20.49 -25.80 -22.76
C GLY A 233 -19.94 -24.41 -23.12
N TRP A 234 -20.74 -23.37 -22.91
CA TRP A 234 -20.37 -21.97 -23.23
C TRP A 234 -19.19 -21.44 -22.40
N TYR A 235 -18.97 -22.05 -21.22
CA TYR A 235 -17.88 -21.78 -20.29
C TYR A 235 -16.75 -22.83 -20.36
N GLY A 236 -16.79 -23.74 -21.34
CA GLY A 236 -15.71 -24.71 -21.54
C GLY A 236 -14.41 -23.98 -21.85
N THR A 237 -13.40 -24.16 -21.00
CA THR A 237 -12.07 -23.58 -21.21
C THR A 237 -11.21 -24.51 -22.05
N GLU A 238 -10.41 -23.94 -22.95
CA GLU A 238 -9.30 -24.66 -23.61
C GLU A 238 -8.06 -24.76 -22.69
N GLY A 239 -8.12 -24.13 -21.51
CA GLY A 239 -7.05 -24.09 -20.52
C GLY A 239 -6.77 -25.48 -19.94
N THR A 240 -5.49 -25.83 -19.87
CA THR A 240 -5.03 -27.03 -19.16
C THR A 240 -4.71 -26.66 -17.72
N TYR A 241 -4.98 -27.57 -16.78
CA TYR A 241 -4.50 -27.43 -15.41
C TYR A 241 -2.97 -27.34 -15.37
N LEU A 242 -2.45 -26.25 -14.81
CA LEU A 242 -1.04 -25.90 -14.70
C LEU A 242 -0.51 -26.06 -13.27
N GLY A 243 -1.36 -25.96 -12.25
CA GLY A 243 -0.97 -26.08 -10.86
C GLY A 243 -2.00 -25.54 -9.88
N THR A 244 -1.60 -25.46 -8.62
CA THR A 244 -2.35 -24.91 -7.50
C THR A 244 -2.28 -23.39 -7.45
N ILE A 245 -3.01 -22.77 -6.52
CA ILE A 245 -2.88 -21.33 -6.28
C ILE A 245 -1.52 -20.96 -5.68
N ASP A 246 -0.87 -21.86 -4.93
CA ASP A 246 0.51 -21.62 -4.49
C ASP A 246 1.46 -21.56 -5.69
N ASP A 247 1.23 -22.39 -6.71
CA ASP A 247 2.00 -22.35 -7.96
C ASP A 247 1.76 -21.05 -8.74
N LEU A 248 0.52 -20.56 -8.76
CA LEU A 248 0.19 -19.24 -9.31
C LEU A 248 0.93 -18.12 -8.57
N MET A 249 0.83 -18.09 -7.24
CA MET A 249 1.47 -17.04 -6.44
C MET A 249 2.99 -17.08 -6.57
N ALA A 250 3.59 -18.28 -6.64
CA ALA A 250 5.01 -18.44 -6.91
C ALA A 250 5.39 -17.95 -8.32
N PHE A 251 4.57 -18.24 -9.32
CA PHE A 251 4.75 -17.75 -10.68
C PHE A 251 4.69 -16.22 -10.74
N MET A 252 3.75 -15.59 -10.03
CA MET A 252 3.53 -14.15 -10.03
C MET A 252 4.53 -13.37 -9.16
N ALA A 253 5.11 -14.00 -8.14
CA ALA A 253 5.97 -13.37 -7.14
C ALA A 253 7.06 -12.43 -7.69
N PRO A 254 7.76 -12.74 -8.81
CA PRO A 254 8.78 -11.84 -9.36
C PRO A 254 8.25 -10.46 -9.82
N LEU A 255 6.95 -10.31 -10.09
CA LEU A 255 6.39 -9.04 -10.57
C LEU A 255 6.42 -7.93 -9.50
N SER A 256 6.29 -8.29 -8.23
CA SER A 256 6.14 -7.34 -7.13
C SER A 256 7.28 -7.49 -6.12
N GLN A 257 7.97 -6.39 -5.84
CA GLN A 257 9.00 -6.32 -4.79
C GLN A 257 8.38 -6.19 -3.40
N ARG A 258 7.11 -5.74 -3.28
CA ARG A 258 6.39 -5.62 -2.01
C ARG A 258 5.42 -6.77 -1.73
N GLY A 259 5.30 -7.71 -2.66
CA GLY A 259 4.30 -8.77 -2.63
C GLY A 259 2.97 -8.36 -3.27
N ILE A 260 2.11 -9.33 -3.53
CA ILE A 260 0.79 -9.13 -4.14
C ILE A 260 -0.24 -9.29 -3.03
N THR A 261 -0.85 -8.18 -2.62
CA THR A 261 -1.82 -8.12 -1.51
C THR A 261 -3.25 -7.85 -1.95
N SER A 262 -3.44 -7.50 -3.22
CA SER A 262 -4.75 -7.19 -3.78
C SER A 262 -4.99 -8.06 -5.00
N ALA A 263 -6.24 -8.45 -5.23
CA ALA A 263 -6.62 -9.25 -6.38
C ALA A 263 -7.99 -8.86 -6.94
N GLY A 264 -8.17 -9.12 -8.22
CA GLY A 264 -9.45 -9.47 -8.79
C GLY A 264 -9.45 -10.93 -9.17
N MET A 265 -10.41 -11.70 -8.68
CA MET A 265 -10.48 -13.11 -9.03
C MET A 265 -11.89 -13.67 -9.03
N SER A 266 -12.07 -14.79 -9.72
CA SER A 266 -13.24 -15.67 -9.58
C SER A 266 -12.88 -16.91 -8.76
N ASP A 267 -13.92 -17.59 -8.27
CA ASP A 267 -13.80 -18.85 -7.53
C ASP A 267 -13.03 -18.69 -6.20
N GLU A 268 -13.12 -17.49 -5.62
CA GLU A 268 -12.48 -17.01 -4.41
C GLU A 268 -12.71 -17.93 -3.20
N GLU A 269 -13.85 -18.60 -3.13
CA GLU A 269 -14.14 -19.57 -2.06
C GLU A 269 -13.19 -20.77 -2.04
N THR A 270 -12.48 -21.05 -3.15
CA THR A 270 -11.52 -22.16 -3.27
C THR A 270 -10.12 -21.69 -3.64
N ASP A 271 -10.02 -20.62 -4.43
CA ASP A 271 -8.79 -20.17 -5.06
C ASP A 271 -8.16 -18.96 -4.37
N TRP A 272 -8.76 -18.43 -3.30
CA TRP A 272 -8.18 -17.27 -2.61
C TRP A 272 -6.87 -17.63 -1.89
N PRO A 273 -5.74 -16.93 -2.19
CA PRO A 273 -4.46 -17.13 -1.53
C PRO A 273 -4.38 -16.38 -0.20
N ALA A 274 -3.73 -16.97 0.80
CA ALA A 274 -3.61 -16.42 2.15
C ALA A 274 -2.97 -15.03 2.25
N VAL A 275 -2.13 -14.65 1.29
CA VAL A 275 -1.38 -13.39 1.28
C VAL A 275 -2.16 -12.22 0.67
N VAL A 276 -3.28 -12.49 -0.01
CA VAL A 276 -4.14 -11.45 -0.59
C VAL A 276 -5.15 -11.00 0.46
N LEU A 277 -5.11 -9.71 0.77
CA LEU A 277 -5.87 -9.05 1.82
C LEU A 277 -7.06 -8.25 1.28
N TYR A 278 -7.00 -7.84 0.00
CA TYR A 278 -7.99 -6.97 -0.61
C TYR A 278 -8.61 -7.59 -1.86
N PHE A 279 -9.94 -7.61 -1.91
CA PHE A 279 -10.71 -7.91 -3.11
C PHE A 279 -11.13 -6.61 -3.77
N ALA A 280 -10.56 -6.35 -4.95
CA ALA A 280 -10.60 -5.05 -5.59
C ALA A 280 -11.49 -5.02 -6.87
N THR A 281 -12.32 -6.04 -7.07
CA THR A 281 -13.09 -6.24 -8.31
C THR A 281 -14.44 -6.89 -8.12
N ASP A 282 -14.93 -6.95 -6.87
CA ASP A 282 -16.28 -7.46 -6.67
C ASP A 282 -17.29 -6.42 -7.18
N SER A 283 -18.24 -6.90 -7.96
CA SER A 283 -19.39 -6.12 -8.42
C SER A 283 -20.70 -6.81 -8.03
N GLY A 284 -20.61 -7.79 -7.10
CA GLY A 284 -21.66 -8.73 -6.78
C GLY A 284 -22.14 -9.51 -8.01
N ASP A 285 -23.29 -10.18 -7.85
CA ASP A 285 -24.00 -10.85 -8.95
C ASP A 285 -24.61 -9.87 -9.98
N SER A 286 -24.56 -8.56 -9.71
CA SER A 286 -25.26 -7.53 -10.50
C SER A 286 -24.52 -6.19 -10.41
N PRO A 287 -23.55 -5.94 -11.31
CA PRO A 287 -22.78 -4.70 -11.33
C PRO A 287 -23.70 -3.47 -11.30
N SER A 288 -23.37 -2.49 -10.47
CA SER A 288 -24.16 -1.26 -10.32
C SER A 288 -23.30 -0.01 -10.45
N ARG A 289 -23.91 1.10 -10.88
CA ARG A 289 -23.26 2.42 -10.80
C ARG A 289 -23.05 2.88 -9.37
N ASP A 290 -23.84 2.35 -8.43
CA ASP A 290 -23.71 2.67 -7.01
C ASP A 290 -22.37 2.16 -6.44
N ASP A 291 -21.77 1.15 -7.07
CA ASP A 291 -20.46 0.59 -6.72
C ASP A 291 -19.30 1.55 -7.02
N LEU A 292 -19.57 2.67 -7.71
CA LEU A 292 -18.61 3.75 -7.92
C LEU A 292 -18.15 4.39 -6.60
N LEU A 293 -19.04 4.44 -5.60
CA LEU A 293 -18.75 4.92 -4.26
C LEU A 293 -18.83 3.76 -3.28
N SER A 294 -17.74 3.00 -3.22
CA SER A 294 -17.66 1.82 -2.38
C SER A 294 -17.35 2.15 -0.92
N THR A 295 -18.01 1.43 -0.02
CA THR A 295 -17.63 1.33 1.39
C THR A 295 -16.97 -0.02 1.59
N PRO A 296 -15.68 -0.09 2.01
CA PRO A 296 -15.01 -1.36 2.22
C PRO A 296 -15.75 -2.26 3.22
N VAL A 297 -15.86 -3.54 2.91
CA VAL A 297 -16.54 -4.55 3.74
C VAL A 297 -15.54 -5.63 4.16
N GLU A 298 -15.58 -6.04 5.42
CA GLU A 298 -14.82 -7.20 5.87
C GLU A 298 -15.60 -8.49 5.57
N THR A 299 -14.96 -9.43 4.87
CA THR A 299 -15.52 -10.72 4.46
C THR A 299 -14.49 -11.85 4.66
N VAL A 300 -14.84 -13.07 4.27
CA VAL A 300 -13.96 -14.25 4.32
C VAL A 300 -14.03 -14.99 2.99
N HIS A 301 -12.88 -15.22 2.37
CA HIS A 301 -12.73 -16.06 1.17
C HIS A 301 -11.72 -17.17 1.42
N ASN A 302 -12.09 -18.41 1.09
CA ASN A 302 -11.28 -19.61 1.35
C ASN A 302 -10.77 -19.70 2.80
N GLY A 303 -11.56 -19.21 3.76
CA GLY A 303 -11.21 -19.17 5.18
C GLY A 303 -10.26 -18.05 5.61
N TYR A 304 -9.85 -17.14 4.71
CA TYR A 304 -9.00 -15.99 5.01
C TYR A 304 -9.81 -14.71 5.16
N PRO A 305 -9.49 -13.82 6.12
CA PRO A 305 -10.13 -12.52 6.23
C PRO A 305 -9.72 -11.62 5.07
N VAL A 306 -10.70 -10.99 4.43
CA VAL A 306 -10.51 -10.14 3.26
C VAL A 306 -11.27 -8.83 3.45
N VAL A 307 -10.71 -7.74 2.94
CA VAL A 307 -11.42 -6.46 2.78
C VAL A 307 -11.84 -6.33 1.33
N GLU A 308 -13.13 -6.32 1.10
CA GLU A 308 -13.75 -6.19 -0.20
C GLU A 308 -14.07 -4.73 -0.50
N ILE A 309 -13.74 -4.30 -1.71
CA ILE A 309 -14.03 -2.97 -2.23
C ILE A 309 -14.77 -3.17 -3.54
N TYR A 310 -16.06 -2.84 -3.53
CA TYR A 310 -16.87 -2.80 -4.75
C TYR A 310 -16.32 -1.83 -5.79
N ASN A 311 -16.48 -2.16 -7.07
CA ASN A 311 -16.09 -1.29 -8.16
C ASN A 311 -17.17 -1.21 -9.25
N ALA A 312 -17.29 -0.03 -9.86
CA ALA A 312 -18.09 0.15 -11.06
C ALA A 312 -17.23 0.07 -12.33
N GLY A 313 -17.69 -0.67 -13.32
CA GLY A 313 -17.02 -0.77 -14.62
C GLY A 313 -17.14 0.51 -15.43
N TYR A 314 -16.02 1.13 -15.79
CA TYR A 314 -15.99 2.36 -16.60
C TYR A 314 -16.10 2.05 -18.10
N GLU A 315 -17.15 2.57 -18.76
CA GLU A 315 -17.37 2.46 -20.21
C GLU A 315 -17.31 1.01 -20.75
N ILE A 316 -17.75 0.04 -19.94
CA ILE A 316 -17.76 -1.38 -20.31
C ILE A 316 -19.05 -1.71 -21.07
N ALA A 317 -18.96 -1.83 -22.39
CA ALA A 317 -20.13 -1.97 -23.27
C ALA A 317 -21.11 -3.10 -22.91
N HIS A 318 -20.63 -4.24 -22.39
CA HIS A 318 -21.50 -5.37 -22.04
C HIS A 318 -22.25 -5.19 -20.71
N LEU A 319 -21.86 -4.22 -19.87
CA LEU A 319 -22.57 -3.86 -18.65
C LEU A 319 -23.78 -2.94 -18.94
N GLY A 320 -23.89 -2.37 -20.14
CA GLY A 320 -25.01 -1.51 -20.52
C GLY A 320 -25.18 -0.35 -19.55
N ASP A 321 -26.38 -0.20 -18.98
CA ASP A 321 -26.71 0.88 -18.05
C ASP A 321 -25.93 0.80 -16.72
N ALA A 322 -25.35 -0.36 -16.37
CA ALA A 322 -24.52 -0.50 -15.17
C ALA A 322 -23.12 0.09 -15.33
N ALA A 323 -22.64 0.33 -16.55
CA ALA A 323 -21.36 0.99 -16.77
C ALA A 323 -21.42 2.46 -16.34
N VAL A 324 -20.36 2.92 -15.66
CA VAL A 324 -20.20 4.33 -15.31
C VAL A 324 -19.54 5.09 -16.45
N THR A 325 -19.97 6.34 -16.63
CA THR A 325 -19.41 7.31 -17.58
C THR A 325 -18.50 8.30 -16.86
N LEU A 326 -17.76 9.11 -17.63
CA LEU A 326 -16.98 10.21 -17.05
C LEU A 326 -17.86 11.17 -16.23
N ALA A 327 -19.07 11.45 -16.70
CA ALA A 327 -20.00 12.34 -15.99
C ALA A 327 -20.44 11.76 -14.64
N ASP A 328 -20.59 10.43 -14.53
CA ASP A 328 -20.91 9.76 -13.28
C ASP A 328 -19.74 9.88 -12.28
N VAL A 329 -18.49 9.69 -12.75
CA VAL A 329 -17.27 9.88 -11.96
C VAL A 329 -17.13 11.33 -11.48
N GLU A 330 -17.30 12.30 -12.37
CA GLU A 330 -17.25 13.73 -12.02
C GLU A 330 -18.33 14.10 -10.99
N ALA A 331 -19.55 13.59 -11.16
CA ALA A 331 -20.64 13.81 -10.21
C ALA A 331 -20.34 13.19 -8.84
N ALA A 332 -19.76 11.99 -8.81
CA ALA A 332 -19.38 11.32 -7.56
C ALA A 332 -18.28 12.10 -6.82
N LEU A 333 -17.29 12.63 -7.53
CA LEU A 333 -16.22 13.47 -6.95
C LEU A 333 -16.68 14.85 -6.48
N GLN A 334 -17.82 15.34 -6.97
CA GLN A 334 -18.40 16.63 -6.54
C GLN A 334 -19.35 16.52 -5.34
N ARG A 335 -20.00 15.37 -5.15
CA ARG A 335 -20.96 15.12 -4.04
C ARG A 335 -20.28 14.74 -2.72
N ALA A 336 -19.02 15.09 -2.63
CA ALA A 336 -17.97 14.37 -1.97
C ALA A 336 -17.21 15.39 -1.10
#